data_AF-A0A512J0A3-F1
#
_entry.id   AF-A0A512J0A3-F1
#
_cell.length_a   1.000
_cell.length_b   1.000
_cell.length_c   1.000
_cell.angle_alpha   90.00
_cell.angle_beta   90.00
_cell.angle_gamma   90.00
#
_symmetry.space_group_name_H-M   'P 1'
#
loop_
_entity.id
_entity.type
_entity.pdbx_description
1 polymer ?
#
loop_
_entity_poly.entity_id
_entity_poly.type
_entity_poly.pdbx_seq_one_letter_code
_entity_poly.pdbx_strand_id
1 'polypeptide(L)'
;MSPALVQTLRAPPLAWVAAGLALTGLVLSPLVSLAYEALQGSGELWPHLLEYVLPQAILQTAGLLAGVGLAVTLIGTGTAWLVAAYDFPGRRLIEVGLLLPMAVPTYIVAFAYLDLLHPLGPVQSTLRETLGLASPRDLPFPELRSLPGCILLLGFVLYPYVYLPTRALFLMQAANLLEAARTLGHGPRAVFARVALPMARPAVALGASLALMEALNDIGAAEFLGVRTLTVQVYATWINRSDLPGAAQIALVMLVVVIGLVAAERWARRGRGFAGTAQRPRSLTRTRLKGSRAAAAFLLGATPVALGFLIPAGYLAHAAAARIARAGIPETLPREILSTVLYAGAATLIAGAIGFLVAASPRLIARRAGAALIRVASLGYALPGTILAIGLLGPLAMADSALAAASTAMFGAAPALIGLGTGGALVTAYLVRFLAVAIGTCEAGLSRVPASLPDAARMLGRGPVATLGQVQLPLTWPALVSGALLVFVDCVKELPATLLLRPLNVETLATHLYGEAVRGTYEDGAVAALLIVIVGLIPVAILLRLGSRGQQALR
;
A
#
# COMPACT_ATOMS: atom_id res chain seq x y z
N MET A 1 -28.38 25.79 -36.68
CA MET A 1 -27.89 24.67 -37.51
C MET A 1 -26.61 24.14 -36.87
N SER A 2 -26.64 22.88 -36.42
CA SER A 2 -25.63 22.25 -35.58
C SER A 2 -24.38 21.84 -36.36
N PRO A 3 -23.16 22.17 -35.90
CA PRO A 3 -21.99 21.38 -36.24
C PRO A 3 -21.88 20.23 -35.24
N ALA A 4 -22.76 19.24 -35.40
CA ALA A 4 -22.47 17.87 -34.98
C ALA A 4 -21.41 17.32 -35.95
N LEU A 5 -20.19 17.85 -35.87
CA LEU A 5 -19.05 17.39 -36.64
C LEU A 5 -18.61 16.06 -36.06
N VAL A 6 -19.22 15.01 -36.61
CA VAL A 6 -18.70 13.67 -36.84
C VAL A 6 -17.39 13.42 -36.08
N GLN A 7 -17.50 12.95 -34.83
CA GLN A 7 -16.46 12.11 -34.25
C GLN A 7 -16.40 10.87 -35.13
N THR A 8 -15.61 10.93 -36.20
CA THR A 8 -15.20 9.75 -36.93
C THR A 8 -14.42 8.91 -35.93
N LEU A 9 -15.11 7.93 -35.34
CA LEU A 9 -14.53 6.86 -34.56
C LEU A 9 -13.62 6.08 -35.52
N ARG A 10 -12.41 6.59 -35.77
CA ARG A 10 -11.35 5.77 -36.35
C ARG A 10 -11.23 4.57 -35.45
N ALA A 11 -11.42 3.38 -36.01
CA ALA A 11 -11.28 2.14 -35.27
C ALA A 11 -9.97 2.20 -34.48
N PRO A 12 -9.98 1.85 -33.18
CA PRO A 12 -8.76 1.83 -32.40
C PRO A 12 -7.75 0.96 -33.14
N PRO A 13 -6.47 1.35 -33.22
CA PRO A 13 -5.49 0.50 -33.90
C PRO A 13 -5.52 -0.88 -33.25
N LEU A 14 -5.65 -1.93 -34.06
CA LEU A 14 -5.84 -3.32 -33.59
C LEU A 14 -4.86 -3.70 -32.47
N ALA A 15 -3.63 -3.18 -32.56
CA ALA A 15 -2.57 -3.33 -31.57
C ALA A 15 -2.97 -2.85 -30.15
N TRP A 16 -3.72 -1.75 -30.01
CA TRP A 16 -4.16 -1.24 -28.69
C TRP A 16 -5.23 -2.11 -28.07
N VAL A 17 -6.15 -2.62 -28.89
CA VAL A 17 -7.18 -3.55 -28.43
C VAL A 17 -6.52 -4.86 -28.00
N ALA A 18 -5.61 -5.40 -28.81
CA ALA A 18 -4.85 -6.59 -28.48
C ALA A 18 -4.02 -6.42 -27.19
N ALA A 19 -3.33 -5.28 -27.03
CA ALA A 19 -2.56 -4.97 -25.81
C ALA A 19 -3.46 -4.84 -24.58
N GLY A 20 -4.62 -4.18 -24.71
CA GLY A 20 -5.61 -4.08 -23.63
C GLY A 20 -6.19 -5.43 -23.23
N LEU A 21 -6.46 -6.31 -24.21
CA LEU A 21 -6.91 -7.69 -23.97
C LEU A 21 -5.83 -8.54 -23.31
N ALA A 22 -4.57 -8.44 -23.76
CA ALA A 22 -3.45 -9.16 -23.17
C ALA A 22 -3.23 -8.74 -21.71
N LEU A 23 -3.29 -7.43 -21.41
CA LEU A 23 -3.20 -6.93 -20.04
C LEU A 23 -4.38 -7.40 -19.19
N THR A 24 -5.59 -7.38 -19.74
CA THR A 24 -6.79 -7.89 -19.06
C THR A 24 -6.64 -9.38 -18.74
N GLY A 25 -6.14 -10.16 -19.70
CA GLY A 25 -5.81 -11.57 -19.50
C GLY A 25 -4.78 -11.77 -18.39
N LEU A 26 -3.71 -10.97 -18.37
CA LEU A 26 -2.67 -11.04 -17.34
C LEU A 26 -3.18 -10.72 -15.93
N VAL A 27 -4.08 -9.75 -15.79
CA VAL A 27 -4.63 -9.36 -14.48
C VAL A 27 -5.70 -10.33 -13.99
N LEU A 28 -6.45 -10.97 -14.89
CA LEU A 28 -7.52 -11.91 -14.54
C LEU A 28 -7.03 -13.36 -14.45
N SER A 29 -5.94 -13.73 -15.14
CA SER A 29 -5.41 -15.09 -15.14
C SER A 29 -5.08 -15.63 -13.73
N PRO A 30 -4.60 -14.83 -12.76
CA PRO A 30 -4.33 -15.34 -11.42
C PRO A 30 -5.60 -15.80 -10.71
N LEU A 31 -6.74 -15.16 -10.96
CA LEU A 31 -8.01 -15.53 -10.35
C LEU A 31 -8.53 -16.85 -10.91
N VAL A 32 -8.42 -17.02 -12.23
CA VAL A 32 -8.82 -18.26 -12.90
C VAL A 32 -7.92 -19.42 -12.47
N SER A 33 -6.60 -19.21 -12.47
CA SER A 33 -5.66 -20.23 -12.02
C SER A 33 -5.82 -20.57 -10.55
N LEU A 34 -6.10 -19.59 -9.68
CA LEU A 34 -6.36 -19.84 -8.27
C LEU A 34 -7.59 -20.72 -8.08
N ALA A 35 -8.67 -20.44 -8.83
CA ALA A 35 -9.87 -21.27 -8.80
C ALA A 35 -9.60 -22.69 -9.31
N TYR A 36 -8.80 -22.83 -10.37
CA TYR A 36 -8.38 -24.13 -10.89
C TYR A 36 -7.55 -24.91 -9.87
N GLU A 37 -6.56 -24.27 -9.24
CA GLU A 37 -5.72 -24.88 -8.22
C GLU A 37 -6.53 -25.37 -7.00
N ALA A 38 -7.50 -24.56 -6.56
CA ALA A 38 -8.37 -24.94 -5.46
C ALA A 38 -9.25 -26.18 -5.75
N LEU A 39 -9.57 -26.43 -7.02
CA LEU A 39 -10.35 -27.60 -7.46
C LEU A 39 -9.51 -28.89 -7.51
N GLN A 40 -8.18 -28.81 -7.50
CA GLN A 40 -7.30 -29.98 -7.51
C GLN A 40 -7.18 -30.66 -6.13
N GLY A 41 -7.73 -30.05 -5.07
CA GLY A 41 -7.69 -30.63 -3.72
C GLY A 41 -8.54 -31.91 -3.62
N SER A 42 -8.09 -32.87 -2.82
CA SER A 42 -8.68 -34.22 -2.69
C SER A 42 -10.08 -34.28 -2.07
N GLY A 43 -10.72 -33.14 -1.75
CA GLY A 43 -12.03 -33.08 -1.08
C GLY A 43 -11.99 -33.45 0.41
N GLU A 44 -11.13 -34.38 0.81
CA GLU A 44 -10.92 -34.85 2.19
C GLU A 44 -10.38 -33.77 3.14
N LEU A 45 -9.77 -32.71 2.57
CA LEU A 45 -9.19 -31.62 3.34
C LEU A 45 -10.24 -30.60 3.82
N TRP A 46 -11.39 -30.51 3.14
CA TRP A 46 -12.44 -29.53 3.46
C TRP A 46 -13.03 -29.69 4.86
N PRO A 47 -13.38 -30.90 5.32
CA PRO A 47 -13.81 -31.11 6.70
C PRO A 47 -12.78 -30.58 7.72
N HIS A 48 -11.49 -30.89 7.51
CA HIS A 48 -10.41 -30.43 8.39
C HIS A 48 -10.25 -28.91 8.38
N LEU A 49 -10.28 -28.29 7.19
CA LEU A 49 -10.20 -26.84 7.06
C LEU A 49 -11.38 -26.14 7.75
N LEU A 50 -12.60 -26.64 7.55
CA LEU A 50 -13.82 -26.08 8.13
C LEU A 50 -13.88 -26.25 9.65
N GLU A 51 -13.33 -27.34 10.18
CA GLU A 51 -13.37 -27.63 11.62
C GLU A 51 -12.24 -26.92 12.37
N TYR A 52 -11.01 -26.93 11.86
CA TYR A 52 -9.82 -26.55 12.63
C TYR A 52 -9.11 -25.27 12.17
N VAL A 53 -9.27 -24.84 10.92
CA VAL A 53 -8.47 -23.73 10.34
C VAL A 53 -9.31 -22.48 10.09
N LEU A 54 -10.36 -22.61 9.29
CA LEU A 54 -11.17 -21.49 8.80
C LEU A 54 -11.89 -20.73 9.92
N PRO A 55 -12.53 -21.36 10.93
CA PRO A 55 -13.22 -20.62 11.98
C PRO A 55 -12.28 -19.69 12.75
N GLN A 56 -11.13 -20.20 13.17
CA GLN A 56 -10.13 -19.40 13.88
C GLN A 56 -9.56 -18.31 12.97
N ALA A 57 -9.24 -18.63 11.72
CA ALA A 57 -8.65 -17.68 10.79
C ALA A 57 -9.61 -16.53 10.42
N ILE A 58 -10.88 -16.85 10.19
CA ILE A 58 -11.94 -15.88 9.91
C ILE A 58 -12.15 -14.98 11.13
N LEU A 59 -12.24 -15.54 12.34
CA LEU A 59 -12.43 -14.76 13.57
C LEU A 59 -11.24 -13.82 13.85
N GLN A 60 -10.00 -14.33 13.73
CA GLN A 60 -8.79 -13.52 13.93
C GLN A 60 -8.68 -12.43 12.86
N THR A 61 -8.96 -12.75 11.60
CA THR A 61 -8.97 -11.75 10.50
C THR A 61 -10.05 -10.71 10.72
N ALA A 62 -11.29 -11.10 11.05
CA ALA A 62 -12.38 -10.17 11.30
C ALA A 62 -12.10 -9.27 12.52
N GLY A 63 -11.58 -9.85 13.61
CA GLY A 63 -11.15 -9.10 14.79
C GLY A 63 -10.04 -8.10 14.49
N LEU A 64 -9.04 -8.52 13.70
CA LEU A 64 -7.95 -7.65 13.26
C LEU A 64 -8.48 -6.50 12.40
N LEU A 65 -9.29 -6.79 11.37
CA LEU A 65 -9.85 -5.76 10.48
C LEU A 65 -10.77 -4.80 11.25
N ALA A 66 -11.62 -5.29 12.14
CA ALA A 66 -12.49 -4.42 12.94
C ALA A 66 -11.66 -3.52 13.87
N GLY A 67 -10.68 -4.09 14.57
CA GLY A 67 -9.80 -3.36 15.49
C GLY A 67 -8.93 -2.32 14.78
N VAL A 68 -8.23 -2.72 13.72
CA VAL A 68 -7.39 -1.81 12.92
C VAL A 68 -8.25 -0.74 12.29
N GLY A 69 -9.40 -1.10 11.70
CA GLY A 69 -10.34 -0.15 11.10
C GLY A 69 -10.82 0.93 12.08
N LEU A 70 -11.11 0.54 13.32
CA LEU A 70 -11.43 1.47 14.40
C LEU A 70 -10.22 2.35 14.75
N ALA A 71 -9.04 1.76 14.98
CA ALA A 71 -7.84 2.47 15.37
C ALA A 71 -7.40 3.51 14.32
N VAL A 72 -7.29 3.12 13.05
CA VAL A 72 -6.89 4.03 11.96
C VAL A 72 -7.92 5.13 11.73
N THR A 73 -9.21 4.84 11.90
CA THR A 73 -10.27 5.83 11.77
C THR A 73 -10.19 6.87 12.89
N LEU A 74 -10.04 6.42 14.15
CA LEU A 74 -9.93 7.31 15.31
C LEU A 74 -8.65 8.15 15.27
N ILE A 75 -7.50 7.50 15.08
CA ILE A 75 -6.19 8.18 15.06
C ILE A 75 -6.11 9.09 13.84
N GLY A 76 -6.41 8.59 12.65
CA GLY A 76 -6.28 9.35 11.40
C GLY A 76 -7.24 10.53 11.32
N THR A 77 -8.51 10.34 11.67
CA THR A 77 -9.50 11.44 11.66
C THR A 77 -9.24 12.44 12.79
N GLY A 78 -8.90 11.94 13.99
CA GLY A 78 -8.61 12.77 15.15
C GLY A 78 -7.40 13.67 14.92
N THR A 79 -6.30 13.11 14.45
CA THR A 79 -5.07 13.87 14.12
C THR A 79 -5.27 14.81 12.93
N ALA A 80 -6.04 14.41 11.91
CA ALA A 80 -6.39 15.28 10.78
C ALA A 80 -7.18 16.52 11.25
N TRP A 81 -8.18 16.32 12.11
CA TRP A 81 -8.94 17.42 12.70
C TRP A 81 -8.07 18.29 13.61
N LEU A 82 -7.20 17.69 14.41
CA LEU A 82 -6.31 18.37 15.34
C LEU A 82 -5.43 19.41 14.62
N VAL A 83 -4.73 19.02 13.55
CA VAL A 83 -3.84 19.92 12.81
C VAL A 83 -4.56 20.86 11.83
N ALA A 84 -5.80 20.52 11.45
CA ALA A 84 -6.64 21.35 10.59
C ALA A 84 -7.33 22.46 11.39
N ALA A 85 -7.93 22.14 12.55
CA ALA A 85 -8.80 23.03 13.31
C ALA A 85 -8.08 23.88 14.36
N TYR A 86 -6.93 23.42 14.87
CA TYR A 86 -6.22 24.07 15.97
C TYR A 86 -4.82 24.53 15.58
N ASP A 87 -4.34 25.56 16.27
CA ASP A 87 -2.98 26.07 16.17
C ASP A 87 -2.29 25.96 17.53
N PHE A 88 -1.13 25.30 17.56
CA PHE A 88 -0.36 25.01 18.78
C PHE A 88 1.15 24.94 18.46
N PRO A 89 2.04 25.13 19.45
CA PRO A 89 3.49 25.04 19.22
C PRO A 89 3.87 23.67 18.66
N GLY A 90 4.74 23.65 17.63
CA GLY A 90 5.15 22.40 16.98
C GLY A 90 4.14 21.81 15.98
N ARG A 91 2.96 22.42 15.77
CA ARG A 91 1.93 21.92 14.83
C ARG A 91 2.48 21.59 13.44
N ARG A 92 3.37 22.43 12.89
CA ARG A 92 3.95 22.18 11.56
C ARG A 92 4.82 20.93 11.53
N LEU A 93 5.58 20.66 12.60
CA LEU A 93 6.37 19.43 12.72
C LEU A 93 5.45 18.22 12.82
N ILE A 94 4.39 18.29 13.63
CA ILE A 94 3.40 17.22 13.75
C ILE A 94 2.67 16.97 12.41
N GLU A 95 2.25 18.02 11.73
CA GLU A 95 1.56 17.94 10.43
C GLU A 95 2.37 17.14 9.39
N VAL A 96 3.70 17.33 9.40
CA VAL A 96 4.66 16.60 8.58
C VAL A 96 4.94 15.21 9.13
N GLY A 97 5.18 15.11 10.44
CA GLY A 97 5.51 13.87 11.13
C GLY A 97 4.41 12.81 11.03
N LEU A 98 3.14 13.24 10.95
CA LEU A 98 1.99 12.34 10.82
C LEU A 98 1.99 11.51 9.52
N LEU A 99 2.85 11.85 8.54
CA LEU A 99 3.04 11.08 7.31
C LEU A 99 4.14 10.02 7.43
N LEU A 100 5.04 10.15 8.42
CA LEU A 100 6.24 9.31 8.54
C LEU A 100 5.93 7.82 8.77
N PRO A 101 4.93 7.41 9.57
CA PRO A 101 4.68 5.97 9.80
C PRO A 101 4.41 5.16 8.54
N MET A 102 3.84 5.78 7.49
CA MET A 102 3.63 5.12 6.19
C MET A 102 4.94 4.76 5.47
N ALA A 103 6.07 5.33 5.90
CA ALA A 103 7.39 5.00 5.37
C ALA A 103 7.88 3.62 5.83
N VAL A 104 7.39 3.10 6.96
CA VAL A 104 7.89 1.87 7.56
C VAL A 104 6.87 0.75 7.34
N PRO A 105 7.27 -0.39 6.77
CA PRO A 105 6.41 -1.57 6.70
C PRO A 105 5.99 -2.04 8.10
N THR A 106 4.76 -2.50 8.21
CA THR A 106 4.15 -3.03 9.43
C THR A 106 4.94 -4.18 10.07
N TYR A 107 5.48 -5.10 9.26
CA TYR A 107 6.31 -6.21 9.78
C TYR A 107 7.64 -5.73 10.40
N ILE A 108 8.22 -4.65 9.86
CA ILE A 108 9.44 -4.03 10.42
C ILE A 108 9.13 -3.37 11.77
N VAL A 109 7.98 -2.71 11.89
CA VAL A 109 7.54 -2.13 13.16
C VAL A 109 7.26 -3.24 14.18
N ALA A 110 6.57 -4.31 13.79
CA ALA A 110 6.31 -5.44 14.67
C ALA A 110 7.60 -6.08 15.20
N PHE A 111 8.57 -6.29 14.31
CA PHE A 111 9.92 -6.73 14.66
C PHE A 111 10.58 -5.79 15.68
N ALA A 112 10.59 -4.48 15.40
CA ALA A 112 11.26 -3.52 16.26
C ALA A 112 10.64 -3.50 17.67
N TYR A 113 9.31 -3.57 17.77
CA TYR A 113 8.63 -3.61 19.06
C TYR A 113 8.77 -4.95 19.80
N LEU A 114 8.81 -6.07 19.08
CA LEU A 114 9.03 -7.37 19.70
C LEU A 114 10.39 -7.44 20.39
N ASP A 115 11.43 -6.91 19.76
CA ASP A 115 12.77 -6.87 20.30
C ASP A 115 12.91 -5.80 21.40
N LEU A 116 12.37 -4.59 21.15
CA LEU A 116 12.37 -3.48 22.11
C LEU A 116 11.66 -3.85 23.42
N LEU A 117 10.50 -4.50 23.34
CA LEU A 117 9.68 -4.92 24.47
C LEU A 117 9.93 -6.38 24.87
N HIS A 118 10.96 -7.03 24.34
CA HIS A 118 11.33 -8.38 24.77
C HIS A 118 11.68 -8.37 26.27
N PRO A 119 11.48 -9.46 27.03
CA PRO A 119 11.90 -9.52 28.44
C PRO A 119 13.39 -9.23 28.69
N LEU A 120 14.22 -9.50 27.68
CA LEU A 120 15.66 -9.15 27.65
C LEU A 120 15.95 -7.88 26.83
N GLY A 121 14.92 -7.27 26.27
CA GLY A 121 15.02 -6.08 25.44
C GLY A 121 15.29 -4.82 26.27
N PRO A 122 15.75 -3.74 25.62
CA PRO A 122 16.25 -2.54 26.28
C PRO A 122 15.21 -1.85 27.19
N VAL A 123 13.92 -1.91 26.85
CA VAL A 123 12.88 -1.27 27.66
C VAL A 123 12.67 -2.03 28.96
N GLN A 124 12.48 -3.35 28.88
CA GLN A 124 12.24 -4.15 30.08
C GLN A 124 13.50 -4.29 30.94
N SER A 125 14.70 -4.43 30.35
CA SER A 125 15.95 -4.49 31.11
C SER A 125 16.18 -3.20 31.91
N THR A 126 16.07 -2.04 31.26
CA THR A 126 16.24 -0.74 31.93
C THR A 126 15.19 -0.52 33.04
N LEU A 127 13.93 -0.91 32.80
CA LEU A 127 12.87 -0.82 33.82
C LEU A 127 13.15 -1.74 35.01
N ARG A 128 13.62 -2.97 34.78
CA ARG A 128 13.96 -3.89 35.87
C ARG A 128 15.15 -3.38 36.68
N GLU A 129 16.19 -2.87 36.03
CA GLU A 129 17.37 -2.30 36.70
C GLU A 129 16.99 -1.08 37.54
N THR A 130 16.17 -0.17 37.00
CA THR A 130 15.72 1.02 37.73
C THR A 130 14.77 0.71 38.89
N LEU A 131 13.99 -0.36 38.80
CA LEU A 131 13.08 -0.82 39.85
C LEU A 131 13.72 -1.83 40.82
N GLY A 132 14.97 -2.23 40.61
CA GLY A 132 15.66 -3.23 41.44
C GLY A 132 15.09 -4.66 41.32
N LEU A 133 14.43 -4.98 40.20
CA LEU A 133 13.82 -6.28 39.96
C LEU A 133 14.83 -7.25 39.32
N ALA A 134 14.97 -8.46 39.88
CA ALA A 134 15.94 -9.44 39.40
C ALA A 134 15.40 -10.32 38.26
N SER A 135 14.14 -10.75 38.34
CA SER A 135 13.56 -11.67 37.35
C SER A 135 12.71 -10.92 36.32
N PRO A 136 12.74 -11.33 35.03
CA PRO A 136 11.78 -10.84 34.04
C PRO A 136 10.31 -11.13 34.40
N ARG A 137 10.07 -12.13 35.26
CA ARG A 137 8.71 -12.47 35.72
C ARG A 137 8.14 -11.48 36.72
N ASP A 138 8.99 -10.68 37.37
CA ASP A 138 8.59 -9.73 38.40
C ASP A 138 8.02 -8.44 37.80
N LEU A 139 8.19 -8.24 36.49
CA LEU A 139 7.68 -7.09 35.74
C LEU A 139 6.60 -7.54 34.74
N PRO A 140 5.31 -7.52 35.11
CA PRO A 140 4.24 -7.89 34.19
C PRO A 140 4.11 -6.84 33.09
N PHE A 141 4.51 -7.20 31.87
CA PHE A 141 4.30 -6.39 30.66
C PHE A 141 3.13 -6.95 29.82
N PRO A 142 2.38 -6.10 29.10
CA PRO A 142 1.36 -6.57 28.18
C PRO A 142 1.95 -7.50 27.13
N GLU A 143 1.29 -8.63 26.88
CA GLU A 143 1.73 -9.58 25.85
C GLU A 143 1.56 -8.98 24.46
N LEU A 144 2.68 -8.59 23.85
CA LEU A 144 2.69 -7.97 22.52
C LEU A 144 2.26 -8.97 21.43
N ARG A 145 2.61 -10.25 21.60
CA ARG A 145 2.23 -11.36 20.70
C ARG A 145 0.76 -11.74 20.89
N SER A 146 -0.13 -10.81 20.56
CA SER A 146 -1.56 -10.95 20.73
C SER A 146 -2.32 -10.17 19.65
N LEU A 147 -3.60 -10.50 19.47
CA LEU A 147 -4.48 -9.77 18.56
C LEU A 147 -4.59 -8.27 18.91
N PRO A 148 -4.77 -7.85 20.19
CA PRO A 148 -4.73 -6.43 20.56
C PRO A 148 -3.39 -5.76 20.26
N GLY A 149 -2.26 -6.45 20.50
CA GLY A 149 -0.93 -5.93 20.16
C GLY A 149 -0.80 -5.65 18.66
N CYS A 150 -1.26 -6.58 17.82
CA CYS A 150 -1.30 -6.43 16.37
C CYS A 150 -2.21 -5.28 15.93
N ILE A 151 -3.42 -5.16 16.49
CA ILE A 151 -4.35 -4.05 16.21
C ILE A 151 -3.71 -2.69 16.52
N LEU A 152 -3.06 -2.56 17.68
CA LEU A 152 -2.45 -1.29 18.09
C LEU A 152 -1.27 -0.92 17.19
N LEU A 153 -0.37 -1.86 16.92
CA LEU A 153 0.79 -1.61 16.07
C LEU A 153 0.39 -1.25 14.64
N LEU A 154 -0.48 -2.04 14.01
CA LEU A 154 -1.00 -1.73 12.67
C LEU A 154 -1.78 -0.42 12.68
N GLY A 155 -2.53 -0.11 13.74
CA GLY A 155 -3.24 1.16 13.90
C GLY A 155 -2.30 2.37 13.88
N PHE A 156 -1.16 2.30 14.57
CA PHE A 156 -0.16 3.38 14.59
C PHE A 156 0.66 3.49 13.31
N VAL A 157 0.71 2.45 12.48
CA VAL A 157 1.43 2.47 11.20
C VAL A 157 0.52 2.86 10.04
N LEU A 158 -0.73 2.38 10.03
CA LEU A 158 -1.66 2.48 8.90
C LEU A 158 -2.65 3.66 9.00
N TYR A 159 -2.70 4.40 10.12
CA TYR A 159 -3.54 5.61 10.21
C TYR A 159 -3.26 6.69 9.14
N PRO A 160 -2.03 6.84 8.57
CA PRO A 160 -1.77 7.85 7.55
C PRO A 160 -2.69 7.74 6.31
N TYR A 161 -3.13 6.51 5.97
CA TYR A 161 -4.08 6.25 4.89
C TYR A 161 -5.43 6.94 5.12
N VAL A 162 -5.87 7.09 6.39
CA VAL A 162 -7.06 7.87 6.75
C VAL A 162 -6.74 9.35 6.92
N TYR A 163 -5.63 9.68 7.58
CA TYR A 163 -5.22 11.06 7.87
C TYR A 163 -5.13 11.93 6.59
N LEU A 164 -4.46 11.43 5.55
CA LEU A 164 -4.17 12.20 4.35
C LEU A 164 -5.43 12.67 3.59
N PRO A 165 -6.35 11.78 3.15
CA PRO A 165 -7.57 12.20 2.45
C PRO A 165 -8.52 12.98 3.35
N THR A 166 -8.62 12.62 4.64
CA THR A 166 -9.49 13.30 5.61
C THR A 166 -9.04 14.75 5.84
N ARG A 167 -7.73 14.95 6.01
CA ARG A 167 -7.15 16.28 6.16
C ARG A 167 -7.34 17.14 4.91
N ALA A 168 -7.12 16.58 3.72
CA ALA A 168 -7.35 17.29 2.47
C ALA A 168 -8.79 17.81 2.39
N LEU A 169 -9.76 16.98 2.79
CA LEU A 169 -11.16 17.38 2.79
C LEU A 169 -11.47 18.49 3.81
N PHE A 170 -10.95 18.39 5.04
CA PHE A 170 -11.12 19.45 6.05
C PHE A 170 -10.56 20.80 5.60
N LEU A 171 -9.49 20.80 4.81
CA LEU A 171 -8.90 22.02 4.28
C LEU A 171 -9.66 22.59 3.07
N MET A 172 -10.27 21.73 2.23
CA MET A 172 -10.91 22.15 0.98
C MET A 172 -12.40 22.51 1.11
N GLN A 173 -13.18 21.74 1.89
CA GLN A 173 -14.65 21.81 1.84
C GLN A 173 -15.32 22.42 3.06
N ALA A 174 -14.58 22.64 4.15
CA ALA A 174 -15.22 22.84 5.44
C ALA A 174 -15.34 24.32 5.87
N ALA A 175 -14.62 25.27 5.28
CA ALA A 175 -14.60 26.64 5.83
C ALA A 175 -15.99 27.30 5.90
N ASN A 176 -16.73 27.34 4.79
CA ASN A 176 -18.03 28.03 4.74
C ASN A 176 -19.10 27.37 5.62
N LEU A 177 -19.16 26.03 5.61
CA LEU A 177 -20.16 25.28 6.39
C LEU A 177 -19.84 25.27 7.89
N LEU A 178 -18.54 25.23 8.25
CA LEU A 178 -18.13 25.31 9.66
C LEU A 178 -18.30 26.73 10.21
N GLU A 179 -18.07 27.77 9.41
CA GLU A 179 -18.37 29.16 9.80
C GLU A 179 -19.88 29.37 9.97
N ALA A 180 -20.71 28.92 9.03
CA ALA A 180 -22.17 28.98 9.15
C ALA A 180 -22.67 28.27 10.42
N ALA A 181 -22.15 27.08 10.74
CA ALA A 181 -22.51 26.36 11.96
C ALA A 181 -22.11 27.13 13.23
N ARG A 182 -20.96 27.81 13.24
CA ARG A 182 -20.54 28.67 14.36
C ARG A 182 -21.44 29.90 14.51
N THR A 183 -21.85 30.52 13.41
CA THR A 183 -22.81 31.65 13.43
C THR A 183 -24.17 31.24 13.99
N LEU A 184 -24.58 29.97 13.77
CA LEU A 184 -25.77 29.38 14.38
C LEU A 184 -25.59 28.98 15.86
N GLY A 185 -24.49 29.39 16.51
CA GLY A 185 -24.24 29.16 17.94
C GLY A 185 -23.68 27.78 18.28
N HIS A 186 -23.29 26.96 17.29
CA HIS A 186 -22.69 25.66 17.60
C HIS A 186 -21.22 25.78 18.02
N GLY A 187 -20.90 25.19 19.18
CA GLY A 187 -19.54 25.07 19.69
C GLY A 187 -18.66 24.06 18.91
N PRO A 188 -17.34 24.05 19.13
CA PRO A 188 -16.38 23.25 18.35
C PRO A 188 -16.68 21.75 18.29
N ARG A 189 -17.18 21.16 19.39
CA ARG A 189 -17.54 19.74 19.45
C ARG A 189 -18.75 19.42 18.56
N ALA A 190 -19.78 20.28 18.60
CA ALA A 190 -20.98 20.13 17.77
C ALA A 190 -20.64 20.33 16.29
N VAL A 191 -19.82 21.34 15.99
CA VAL A 191 -19.31 21.62 14.64
C VAL A 191 -18.53 20.41 14.08
N PHE A 192 -17.67 19.79 14.88
CA PHE A 192 -16.97 18.57 14.48
C PHE A 192 -17.93 17.39 14.23
N ALA A 193 -18.75 17.04 15.22
CA ALA A 193 -19.56 15.82 15.17
C ALA A 193 -20.73 15.89 14.19
N ARG A 194 -21.33 17.07 14.00
CA ARG A 194 -22.54 17.26 13.18
C ARG A 194 -22.26 17.77 11.77
N VAL A 195 -21.11 18.41 11.54
CA VAL A 195 -20.78 19.01 10.22
C VAL A 195 -19.51 18.40 9.65
N ALA A 196 -18.36 18.59 10.31
CA ALA A 196 -17.08 18.17 9.75
C ALA A 196 -16.99 16.66 9.52
N LEU A 197 -17.33 15.86 10.53
CA LEU A 197 -17.21 14.41 10.47
C LEU A 197 -18.16 13.77 9.44
N PRO A 198 -19.48 14.11 9.39
CA PRO A 198 -20.37 13.60 8.36
C PRO A 198 -19.93 13.93 6.93
N MET A 199 -19.38 15.14 6.72
CA MET A 199 -18.79 15.52 5.43
C MET A 199 -17.53 14.72 5.11
N ALA A 200 -16.71 14.40 6.12
CA ALA A 200 -15.47 13.64 5.97
C ALA A 200 -15.66 12.13 5.76
N ARG A 201 -16.86 11.59 6.01
CA ARG A 201 -17.15 10.15 5.90
C ARG A 201 -16.64 9.49 4.60
N PRO A 202 -16.79 10.07 3.39
CA PRO A 202 -16.29 9.44 2.17
C PRO A 202 -14.76 9.34 2.14
N ALA A 203 -14.05 10.36 2.63
CA ALA A 203 -12.59 10.37 2.71
C ALA A 203 -12.07 9.41 3.78
N VAL A 204 -12.74 9.37 4.94
CA VAL A 204 -12.46 8.42 6.01
C VAL A 204 -12.67 6.98 5.53
N ALA A 205 -13.79 6.69 4.86
CA ALA A 205 -14.09 5.36 4.33
C ALA A 205 -13.06 4.92 3.28
N LEU A 206 -12.66 5.81 2.37
CA LEU A 206 -11.60 5.53 1.39
C LEU A 206 -10.28 5.16 2.07
N GLY A 207 -9.85 5.99 3.02
CA GLY A 207 -8.59 5.75 3.75
C GLY A 207 -8.63 4.50 4.62
N ALA A 208 -9.75 4.24 5.29
CA ALA A 208 -9.93 3.06 6.13
C ALA A 208 -9.90 1.79 5.29
N SER A 209 -10.58 1.76 4.14
CA SER A 209 -10.55 0.59 3.26
C SER A 209 -9.16 0.29 2.72
N LEU A 210 -8.36 1.31 2.36
CA LEU A 210 -6.97 1.12 1.97
C LEU A 210 -6.13 0.54 3.11
N ALA A 211 -6.25 1.10 4.32
CA ALA A 211 -5.57 0.58 5.50
C ALA A 211 -5.97 -0.88 5.81
N LEU A 212 -7.24 -1.23 5.62
CA LEU A 212 -7.74 -2.60 5.83
C LEU A 212 -7.25 -3.57 4.75
N MET A 213 -7.07 -3.13 3.51
CA MET A 213 -6.44 -3.95 2.46
C MET A 213 -4.96 -4.21 2.79
N GLU A 214 -4.24 -3.24 3.32
CA GLU A 214 -2.85 -3.44 3.77
C GLU A 214 -2.78 -4.38 4.98
N ALA A 215 -3.67 -4.19 5.97
CA ALA A 215 -3.75 -5.09 7.13
C ALA A 215 -4.12 -6.53 6.74
N LEU A 216 -4.98 -6.71 5.73
CA LEU A 216 -5.33 -8.02 5.21
C LEU A 216 -4.16 -8.65 4.44
N ASN A 217 -3.35 -7.85 3.74
CA ASN A 217 -2.18 -8.34 3.02
C ASN A 217 -0.99 -8.71 3.94
N ASP A 218 -0.99 -8.24 5.18
CA ASP A 218 0.14 -8.42 6.09
C ASP A 218 0.29 -9.87 6.57
N ILE A 219 1.41 -10.49 6.18
CA ILE A 219 1.87 -11.77 6.76
C ILE A 219 2.79 -11.49 7.94
N GLY A 220 3.80 -10.64 7.75
CA GLY A 220 4.92 -10.54 8.67
C GLY A 220 4.51 -10.11 10.08
N ALA A 221 3.86 -8.95 10.23
CA ALA A 221 3.43 -8.49 11.55
C ALA A 221 2.41 -9.46 12.17
N ALA A 222 1.45 -9.94 11.40
CA ALA A 222 0.43 -10.87 11.88
C ALA A 222 1.05 -12.17 12.42
N GLU A 223 1.95 -12.81 11.67
CA GLU A 223 2.63 -14.03 12.06
C GLU A 223 3.54 -13.84 13.28
N PHE A 224 4.37 -12.80 13.29
CA PHE A 224 5.27 -12.52 14.41
C PHE A 224 4.50 -12.24 15.71
N LEU A 225 3.38 -11.53 15.62
CA LEU A 225 2.52 -11.24 16.76
C LEU A 225 1.56 -12.40 17.10
N GLY A 226 1.69 -13.56 16.44
CA GLY A 226 0.91 -14.76 16.75
C GLY A 226 -0.55 -14.72 16.31
N VAL A 227 -0.91 -13.78 15.43
CA VAL A 227 -2.26 -13.60 14.90
C VAL A 227 -2.45 -14.45 13.65
N ARG A 228 -3.26 -15.50 13.78
CA ARG A 228 -3.53 -16.47 12.71
C ARG A 228 -4.56 -15.95 11.71
N THR A 229 -4.22 -14.96 10.91
CA THR A 229 -5.11 -14.42 9.85
C THR A 229 -5.27 -15.41 8.69
N LEU A 230 -6.25 -15.18 7.81
CA LEU A 230 -6.43 -15.94 6.57
C LEU A 230 -5.13 -15.93 5.73
N THR A 231 -4.49 -14.78 5.63
CA THR A 231 -3.23 -14.59 4.87
C THR A 231 -2.08 -15.42 5.45
N VAL A 232 -1.94 -15.44 6.78
CA VAL A 232 -0.97 -16.29 7.47
C VAL A 232 -1.30 -17.78 7.26
N GLN A 233 -2.58 -18.16 7.25
CA GLN A 233 -2.97 -19.55 7.00
C GLN A 233 -2.76 -20.00 5.54
N VAL A 234 -2.91 -19.10 4.55
CA VAL A 234 -2.52 -19.39 3.17
C VAL A 234 -1.03 -19.73 3.12
N TYR A 235 -0.18 -18.89 3.74
CA TYR A 235 1.26 -19.13 3.83
C TYR A 235 1.59 -20.45 4.55
N ALA A 236 1.03 -20.67 5.74
CA ALA A 236 1.30 -21.86 6.55
C ALA A 236 0.83 -23.15 5.87
N THR A 237 -0.29 -23.14 5.16
CA THR A 237 -0.81 -24.32 4.46
C THR A 237 0.05 -24.66 3.26
N TRP A 238 0.48 -23.64 2.49
CA TRP A 238 1.36 -23.88 1.36
C TRP A 238 2.77 -24.30 1.80
N ILE A 239 3.43 -23.50 2.65
CA ILE A 239 4.85 -23.68 2.96
C ILE A 239 5.08 -24.72 4.05
N ASN A 240 4.30 -24.71 5.14
CA ASN A 240 4.58 -25.60 6.27
C ASN A 240 3.94 -26.98 6.09
N ARG A 241 2.88 -27.09 5.26
CA ARG A 241 2.19 -28.36 4.99
C ARG A 241 2.38 -28.87 3.55
N SER A 242 3.10 -28.13 2.72
CA SER A 242 3.33 -28.48 1.30
C SER A 242 2.03 -28.70 0.52
N ASP A 243 0.97 -27.98 0.87
CA ASP A 243 -0.37 -28.15 0.30
C ASP A 243 -0.82 -26.89 -0.45
N LEU A 244 -0.50 -26.86 -1.75
CA LEU A 244 -0.84 -25.75 -2.64
C LEU A 244 -2.36 -25.69 -2.93
N PRO A 245 -3.07 -26.80 -3.24
CA PRO A 245 -4.52 -26.78 -3.41
C PRO A 245 -5.27 -26.30 -2.17
N GLY A 246 -4.90 -26.77 -0.97
CA GLY A 246 -5.49 -26.33 0.30
C GLY A 246 -5.25 -24.84 0.56
N ALA A 247 -4.04 -24.34 0.27
CA ALA A 247 -3.75 -22.91 0.35
C ALA A 247 -4.58 -22.07 -0.65
N ALA A 248 -4.80 -22.58 -1.87
CA ALA A 248 -5.65 -21.95 -2.87
C ALA A 248 -7.11 -21.86 -2.41
N GLN A 249 -7.63 -22.90 -1.74
CA GLN A 249 -8.98 -22.90 -1.15
C GLN A 249 -9.14 -21.82 -0.07
N ILE A 250 -8.18 -21.69 0.86
CA ILE A 250 -8.18 -20.61 1.86
C ILE A 250 -8.07 -19.24 1.19
N ALA A 251 -7.26 -19.12 0.14
CA ALA A 251 -7.10 -17.90 -0.63
C ALA A 251 -8.40 -17.49 -1.37
N LEU A 252 -9.23 -18.43 -1.82
CA LEU A 252 -10.57 -18.12 -2.35
C LEU A 252 -11.50 -17.55 -1.26
N VAL A 253 -11.46 -18.08 -0.05
CA VAL A 253 -12.22 -17.52 1.10
C VAL A 253 -11.75 -16.09 1.38
N MET A 254 -10.43 -15.85 1.39
CA MET A 254 -9.86 -14.51 1.52
C MET A 254 -10.28 -13.58 0.39
N LEU A 255 -10.38 -14.07 -0.86
CA LEU A 255 -10.85 -13.28 -2.00
C LEU A 255 -12.30 -12.82 -1.81
N VAL A 256 -13.17 -13.65 -1.21
CA VAL A 256 -14.55 -13.25 -0.84
C VAL A 256 -14.52 -12.09 0.18
N VAL A 257 -13.64 -12.15 1.18
CA VAL A 257 -13.45 -11.06 2.16
C VAL A 257 -12.98 -9.77 1.48
N VAL A 258 -12.00 -9.86 0.58
CA VAL A 258 -11.51 -8.72 -0.24
C VAL A 258 -12.66 -8.10 -1.04
N ILE A 259 -13.44 -8.93 -1.75
CA ILE A 259 -14.58 -8.46 -2.55
C ILE A 259 -15.62 -7.78 -1.65
N GLY A 260 -15.89 -8.35 -0.48
CA GLY A 260 -16.78 -7.77 0.53
C GLY A 260 -16.30 -6.38 0.99
N LEU A 261 -15.01 -6.23 1.29
CA LEU A 261 -14.40 -4.96 1.69
C LEU A 261 -14.50 -3.91 0.58
N VAL A 262 -14.17 -4.28 -0.67
CA VAL A 262 -14.29 -3.40 -1.85
C VAL A 262 -15.76 -3.02 -2.09
N ALA A 263 -16.71 -3.94 -1.90
CA ALA A 263 -18.13 -3.67 -2.06
C ALA A 263 -18.64 -2.69 -0.99
N ALA A 264 -18.25 -2.89 0.28
CA ALA A 264 -18.58 -2.01 1.40
C ALA A 264 -18.01 -0.60 1.17
N GLU A 265 -16.76 -0.52 0.69
CA GLU A 265 -16.09 0.72 0.32
C GLU A 265 -16.85 1.48 -0.78
N ARG A 266 -17.24 0.77 -1.86
CA ARG A 266 -18.03 1.35 -2.95
C ARG A 266 -19.39 1.82 -2.47
N TRP A 267 -20.05 1.05 -1.62
CA TRP A 267 -21.35 1.41 -1.05
C TRP A 267 -21.26 2.64 -0.15
N ALA A 268 -20.23 2.74 0.69
CA ALA A 268 -19.99 3.91 1.55
C ALA A 268 -19.79 5.23 0.77
N ARG A 269 -19.36 5.14 -0.50
CA ARG A 269 -19.21 6.27 -1.41
C ARG A 269 -20.47 6.62 -2.20
N ARG A 270 -21.49 5.75 -2.25
CA ARG A 270 -22.70 5.99 -3.06
C ARG A 270 -23.45 7.23 -2.56
N GLY A 271 -23.86 8.10 -3.49
CA GLY A 271 -24.66 9.29 -3.21
C GLY A 271 -23.90 10.49 -2.60
N ARG A 272 -22.57 10.42 -2.48
CA ARG A 272 -21.74 11.49 -1.89
C ARG A 272 -20.58 11.86 -2.81
N GLY A 273 -20.90 12.12 -4.09
CA GLY A 273 -19.93 12.71 -5.01
C GLY A 273 -19.30 13.94 -4.36
N PHE A 274 -18.00 14.16 -4.61
CA PHE A 274 -17.28 15.36 -4.21
C PHE A 274 -17.98 16.60 -4.80
N ALA A 275 -19.04 17.05 -4.14
CA ALA A 275 -19.73 18.28 -4.47
C ALA A 275 -18.86 19.42 -3.95
N GLY A 276 -18.25 20.13 -4.88
CA GLY A 276 -17.53 21.36 -4.59
C GLY A 276 -16.20 21.48 -5.30
N THR A 277 -16.24 21.66 -6.62
CA THR A 277 -15.39 22.67 -7.27
C THR A 277 -15.76 24.03 -6.68
N ALA A 278 -15.36 24.28 -5.42
CA ALA A 278 -15.38 25.62 -4.88
C ALA A 278 -14.32 26.39 -5.66
N GLN A 279 -14.75 27.28 -6.56
CA GLN A 279 -13.87 28.09 -7.41
C GLN A 279 -12.89 28.98 -6.60
N ARG A 280 -13.07 29.08 -5.28
CA ARG A 280 -12.09 29.61 -4.31
C ARG A 280 -12.20 28.88 -2.96
N PRO A 281 -11.36 27.87 -2.67
CA PRO A 281 -11.33 27.28 -1.33
C PRO A 281 -10.83 28.33 -0.32
N ARG A 282 -11.68 28.76 0.62
CA ARG A 282 -11.24 29.52 1.79
C ARG A 282 -10.62 28.56 2.79
N SER A 283 -9.45 28.91 3.33
CA SER A 283 -8.81 28.10 4.36
C SER A 283 -9.58 28.19 5.67
N LEU A 284 -9.76 27.06 6.35
CA LEU A 284 -10.32 27.03 7.70
C LEU A 284 -9.52 27.94 8.65
N THR A 285 -10.20 28.86 9.34
CA THR A 285 -9.60 29.64 10.42
C THR A 285 -9.33 28.74 11.64
N ARG A 286 -8.05 28.64 12.00
CA ARG A 286 -7.57 27.80 13.12
C ARG A 286 -7.78 28.48 14.46
N THR A 287 -8.17 27.70 15.46
CA THR A 287 -8.29 28.20 16.85
C THR A 287 -6.95 28.03 17.57
N ARG A 288 -6.37 29.12 18.07
CA ARG A 288 -5.11 29.06 18.84
C ARG A 288 -5.34 28.45 20.22
N LEU A 289 -4.59 27.39 20.54
CA LEU A 289 -4.54 26.78 21.86
C LEU A 289 -3.39 27.39 22.67
N LYS A 290 -3.59 27.53 23.99
CA LYS A 290 -2.57 28.03 24.93
C LYS A 290 -2.46 27.10 26.14
N GLY A 291 -1.31 27.16 26.82
CA GLY A 291 -1.06 26.42 28.06
C GLY A 291 -1.19 24.91 27.92
N SER A 292 -1.80 24.26 28.91
CA SER A 292 -1.99 22.81 28.97
C SER A 292 -2.74 22.22 27.76
N ARG A 293 -3.68 22.97 27.17
CA ARG A 293 -4.41 22.53 25.96
C ARG A 293 -3.50 22.44 24.73
N ALA A 294 -2.52 23.35 24.63
CA ALA A 294 -1.54 23.32 23.55
C ALA A 294 -0.57 22.15 23.73
N ALA A 295 -0.15 21.87 24.97
CA ALA A 295 0.68 20.71 25.30
C ALA A 295 -0.06 19.39 25.02
N ALA A 296 -1.32 19.27 25.43
CA ALA A 296 -2.14 18.09 25.13
C ALA A 296 -2.33 17.87 23.62
N ALA A 297 -2.55 18.95 22.85
CA ALA A 297 -2.62 18.86 21.39
C ALA A 297 -1.28 18.42 20.77
N PHE A 298 -0.16 18.92 21.27
CA PHE A 298 1.16 18.48 20.82
C PHE A 298 1.37 16.99 21.12
N LEU A 299 1.10 16.54 22.35
CA LEU A 299 1.25 15.14 22.76
C LEU A 299 0.34 14.20 21.96
N LEU A 300 -0.95 14.53 21.80
CA LEU A 300 -1.88 13.74 21.00
C LEU A 300 -1.45 13.59 19.54
N GLY A 301 -0.83 14.63 18.98
CA GLY A 301 -0.25 14.58 17.64
C GLY A 301 1.09 13.84 17.58
N ALA A 302 1.90 13.94 18.61
CA ALA A 302 3.23 13.33 18.69
C ALA A 302 3.17 11.82 18.97
N THR A 303 2.21 11.34 19.78
CA THR A 303 2.06 9.92 20.13
C THR A 303 2.03 8.99 18.92
N PRO A 304 1.15 9.19 17.92
CA PRO A 304 1.12 8.28 16.76
C PRO A 304 2.38 8.36 15.90
N VAL A 305 3.05 9.53 15.83
CA VAL A 305 4.32 9.69 15.13
C VAL A 305 5.45 8.97 15.86
N ALA A 306 5.48 9.09 17.18
CA ALA A 306 6.47 8.43 18.02
C ALA A 306 6.32 6.92 17.95
N LEU A 307 5.11 6.42 18.16
CA LEU A 307 4.83 4.99 18.19
C LEU A 307 4.94 4.34 16.80
N GLY A 308 4.42 4.99 15.76
CA GLY A 308 4.43 4.44 14.40
C GLY A 308 5.75 4.60 13.66
N PHE A 309 6.63 5.51 14.08
CA PHE A 309 7.85 5.82 13.33
C PHE A 309 9.08 6.10 14.20
N LEU A 310 9.07 7.10 15.07
CA LEU A 310 10.31 7.57 15.70
C LEU A 310 10.97 6.51 16.60
N ILE A 311 10.17 5.78 17.38
CA ILE A 311 10.66 4.69 18.24
C ILE A 311 11.20 3.53 17.40
N PRO A 312 10.44 2.93 16.46
CA PRO A 312 10.96 1.81 15.67
C PRO A 312 12.14 2.23 14.79
N ALA A 313 12.11 3.41 14.14
CA ALA A 313 13.23 3.89 13.33
C ALA A 313 14.48 4.17 14.17
N GLY A 314 14.32 4.77 15.35
CA GLY A 314 15.43 5.02 16.29
C GLY A 314 16.04 3.72 16.82
N TYR A 315 15.20 2.74 17.15
CA TYR A 315 15.63 1.40 17.53
C TYR A 315 16.44 0.74 16.42
N LEU A 316 15.92 0.72 15.19
CA LEU A 316 16.60 0.12 14.04
C LEU A 316 17.92 0.81 13.71
N ALA A 317 17.98 2.15 13.83
CA ALA A 317 19.22 2.89 13.63
C ALA A 317 20.29 2.48 14.67
N HIS A 318 19.89 2.34 15.93
CA HIS A 318 20.79 1.87 16.99
C HIS A 318 21.22 0.42 16.77
N ALA A 319 20.28 -0.49 16.52
CA ALA A 319 20.54 -1.91 16.30
C ALA A 319 21.44 -2.14 15.07
N ALA A 320 21.19 -1.44 13.96
CA ALA A 320 22.03 -1.52 12.77
C ALA A 320 23.46 -1.00 13.04
N ALA A 321 23.60 0.12 13.75
CA ALA A 321 24.91 0.67 14.11
C ALA A 321 25.68 -0.29 15.02
N ALA A 322 25.02 -0.85 16.04
CA ALA A 322 25.61 -1.83 16.95
C ALA A 322 26.03 -3.11 16.19
N ARG A 323 25.19 -3.60 15.28
CA ARG A 323 25.48 -4.76 14.44
C ARG A 323 26.71 -4.54 13.55
N ILE A 324 26.80 -3.39 12.90
CA ILE A 324 27.95 -3.04 12.05
C ILE A 324 29.22 -2.91 12.89
N ALA A 325 29.14 -2.30 14.07
CA ALA A 325 30.27 -2.16 14.97
C ALA A 325 30.79 -3.52 15.49
N ARG A 326 29.89 -4.47 15.77
CA ARG A 326 30.25 -5.80 16.28
C ARG A 326 30.80 -6.74 15.22
N ALA A 327 30.20 -6.78 14.04
CA ALA A 327 30.43 -7.84 13.06
C ALA A 327 30.65 -7.32 11.62
N GLY A 328 30.84 -6.01 11.45
CA GLY A 328 31.02 -5.40 10.13
C GLY A 328 29.75 -5.38 9.29
N ILE A 329 29.91 -4.96 8.02
CA ILE A 329 28.84 -4.98 7.03
C ILE A 329 28.64 -6.43 6.56
N PRO A 330 27.40 -6.97 6.55
CA PRO A 330 27.16 -8.32 6.05
C PRO A 330 27.61 -8.51 4.60
N GLU A 331 28.33 -9.59 4.30
CA GLU A 331 28.84 -9.89 2.95
C GLU A 331 27.72 -10.15 1.94
N THR A 332 26.55 -10.60 2.39
CA THR A 332 25.37 -10.85 1.55
C THR A 332 24.63 -9.57 1.17
N LEU A 333 24.84 -8.47 1.92
CA LEU A 333 24.07 -7.23 1.79
C LEU A 333 24.13 -6.62 0.37
N PRO A 334 25.28 -6.54 -0.32
CA PRO A 334 25.32 -6.01 -1.69
C PRO A 334 24.45 -6.82 -2.67
N ARG A 335 24.40 -8.15 -2.50
CA ARG A 335 23.58 -9.03 -3.34
C ARG A 335 22.10 -8.82 -3.06
N GLU A 336 21.72 -8.71 -1.79
CA GLU A 336 20.33 -8.44 -1.38
C GLU A 336 19.84 -7.07 -1.88
N ILE A 337 20.69 -6.04 -1.78
CA ILE A 337 20.42 -4.71 -2.35
C ILE A 337 20.22 -4.82 -3.85
N LEU A 338 21.14 -5.50 -4.56
CA LEU A 338 21.07 -5.65 -6.00
C LEU A 338 19.78 -6.35 -6.43
N SER A 339 19.44 -7.49 -5.82
CA SER A 339 18.20 -8.22 -6.10
C SER A 339 16.97 -7.37 -5.84
N THR A 340 16.94 -6.65 -4.71
CA THR A 340 15.82 -5.74 -4.37
C THR A 340 15.65 -4.64 -5.41
N VAL A 341 16.75 -3.95 -5.77
CA VAL A 341 16.75 -2.86 -6.76
C VAL A 341 16.40 -3.38 -8.16
N LEU A 342 16.90 -4.56 -8.54
CA LEU A 342 16.67 -5.16 -9.84
C LEU A 342 15.18 -5.52 -10.03
N TYR A 343 14.58 -6.25 -9.09
CA TYR A 343 13.18 -6.65 -9.22
C TYR A 343 12.21 -5.47 -9.04
N ALA A 344 12.45 -4.61 -8.04
CA ALA A 344 11.63 -3.41 -7.84
C ALA A 344 11.77 -2.42 -9.02
N GLY A 345 12.98 -2.23 -9.53
CA GLY A 345 13.28 -1.36 -10.66
C GLY A 345 12.65 -1.85 -11.96
N ALA A 346 12.79 -3.15 -12.27
CA ALA A 346 12.17 -3.75 -13.44
C ALA A 346 10.64 -3.62 -13.39
N ALA A 347 10.02 -4.01 -12.27
CA ALA A 347 8.58 -3.88 -12.09
C ALA A 347 8.12 -2.42 -12.21
N THR A 348 8.88 -1.48 -11.66
CA THR A 348 8.59 -0.04 -11.74
C THR A 348 8.61 0.50 -13.17
N LEU A 349 9.63 0.14 -13.95
CA LEU A 349 9.75 0.61 -15.33
C LEU A 349 8.62 0.05 -16.19
N ILE A 350 8.32 -1.24 -16.03
CA ILE A 350 7.24 -1.92 -16.77
C ILE A 350 5.88 -1.35 -16.34
N ALA A 351 5.61 -1.23 -15.05
CA ALA A 351 4.36 -0.68 -14.53
C ALA A 351 4.18 0.79 -14.89
N GLY A 352 5.25 1.59 -14.90
CA GLY A 352 5.21 2.99 -15.34
C GLY A 352 4.86 3.11 -16.82
N ALA A 353 5.48 2.30 -17.68
CA ALA A 353 5.18 2.27 -19.11
C ALA A 353 3.73 1.82 -19.37
N ILE A 354 3.34 0.64 -18.86
CA ILE A 354 1.99 0.09 -19.05
C ILE A 354 0.94 0.99 -18.40
N GLY A 355 1.21 1.50 -17.20
CA GLY A 355 0.31 2.38 -16.46
C GLY A 355 0.05 3.69 -17.19
N PHE A 356 1.08 4.31 -17.78
CA PHE A 356 0.91 5.49 -18.64
C PHE A 356 0.04 5.19 -19.86
N LEU A 357 0.29 4.06 -20.54
CA LEU A 357 -0.47 3.65 -21.71
C LEU A 357 -1.95 3.38 -21.37
N VAL A 358 -2.22 2.71 -20.24
CA VAL A 358 -3.57 2.43 -19.76
C VAL A 358 -4.28 3.71 -19.32
N ALA A 359 -3.59 4.62 -18.63
CA ALA A 359 -4.14 5.93 -18.24
C ALA A 359 -4.46 6.80 -19.48
N ALA A 360 -3.67 6.68 -20.55
CA ALA A 360 -3.92 7.34 -21.82
C ALA A 360 -5.04 6.68 -22.65
N SER A 361 -5.43 5.45 -22.34
CA SER A 361 -6.37 4.66 -23.15
C SER A 361 -7.72 5.34 -23.45
N PRO A 362 -8.36 6.11 -22.55
CA PRO A 362 -9.61 6.80 -22.88
C PRO A 362 -9.47 7.88 -23.97
N ARG A 363 -8.23 8.24 -24.32
CA ARG A 363 -7.86 9.19 -25.38
C ARG A 363 -7.43 8.49 -26.69
N LEU A 364 -7.12 7.20 -26.64
CA LEU A 364 -6.60 6.41 -27.76
C LEU A 364 -7.63 5.45 -28.33
N ILE A 365 -8.49 4.88 -27.48
CA ILE A 365 -9.56 3.96 -27.86
C ILE A 365 -10.92 4.54 -27.44
N ALA A 366 -12.01 3.84 -27.76
CA ALA A 366 -13.35 4.27 -27.37
C ALA A 366 -13.42 4.55 -25.85
N ARG A 367 -13.95 5.70 -25.46
CA ARG A 367 -13.93 6.19 -24.06
C ARG A 367 -14.45 5.17 -23.05
N ARG A 368 -15.49 4.40 -23.40
CA ARG A 368 -16.04 3.33 -22.55
C ARG A 368 -15.08 2.14 -22.40
N ALA A 369 -14.42 1.75 -23.49
CA ALA A 369 -13.43 0.67 -23.48
C ALA A 369 -12.17 1.06 -22.70
N GLY A 370 -11.67 2.29 -22.88
CA GLY A 370 -10.54 2.79 -22.08
C GLY A 370 -10.86 2.86 -20.59
N ALA A 371 -12.05 3.36 -20.23
CA ALA A 371 -12.50 3.36 -18.84
C ALA A 371 -12.75 1.95 -18.27
N ALA A 372 -13.05 0.95 -19.11
CA ALA A 372 -13.13 -0.45 -18.69
C ALA A 372 -11.73 -1.02 -18.47
N LEU A 373 -10.77 -0.75 -19.37
CA LEU A 373 -9.38 -1.17 -19.25
C LEU A 373 -8.73 -0.64 -17.98
N ILE A 374 -8.90 0.64 -17.66
CA ILE A 374 -8.43 1.24 -16.39
C ILE A 374 -9.00 0.49 -15.19
N ARG A 375 -10.32 0.20 -15.21
CA ARG A 375 -10.99 -0.50 -14.11
C ARG A 375 -10.45 -1.91 -13.92
N VAL A 376 -10.26 -2.67 -15.01
CA VAL A 376 -9.75 -4.04 -14.94
C VAL A 376 -8.28 -4.05 -14.53
N ALA A 377 -7.45 -3.20 -15.13
CA ALA A 377 -6.04 -3.09 -14.79
C ALA A 377 -5.80 -2.67 -13.32
N SER A 378 -6.76 -1.97 -12.72
CA SER A 378 -6.70 -1.59 -11.30
C SER A 378 -7.18 -2.68 -10.33
N LEU A 379 -7.76 -3.79 -10.81
CA LEU A 379 -8.25 -4.88 -9.94
C LEU A 379 -7.11 -5.59 -9.20
N GLY A 380 -5.91 -5.66 -9.81
CA GLY A 380 -4.77 -6.35 -9.22
C GLY A 380 -4.31 -5.77 -7.87
N TYR A 381 -4.53 -4.48 -7.62
CA TYR A 381 -4.21 -3.85 -6.33
C TYR A 381 -5.03 -4.41 -5.16
N ALA A 382 -6.25 -4.88 -5.43
CA ALA A 382 -7.09 -5.48 -4.41
C ALA A 382 -6.62 -6.88 -4.00
N LEU A 383 -5.77 -7.54 -4.80
CA LEU A 383 -5.34 -8.92 -4.58
C LEU A 383 -4.14 -8.95 -3.61
N PRO A 384 -4.26 -9.59 -2.44
CA PRO A 384 -3.13 -9.89 -1.57
C PRO A 384 -1.98 -10.58 -2.32
N GLY A 385 -0.74 -10.34 -1.89
CA GLY A 385 0.46 -10.92 -2.48
C GLY A 385 0.46 -12.45 -2.43
N THR A 386 -0.17 -13.07 -1.42
CA THR A 386 -0.35 -14.54 -1.35
C THR A 386 -1.30 -15.08 -2.43
N ILE A 387 -2.41 -14.38 -2.70
CA ILE A 387 -3.34 -14.71 -3.78
C ILE A 387 -2.63 -14.59 -5.13
N LEU A 388 -1.88 -13.51 -5.33
CA LEU A 388 -1.10 -13.32 -6.55
C LEU A 388 -0.01 -14.38 -6.70
N ALA A 389 0.67 -14.75 -5.61
CA ALA A 389 1.69 -15.78 -5.62
C ALA A 389 1.16 -17.10 -6.15
N ILE A 390 0.10 -17.64 -5.53
CA ILE A 390 -0.50 -18.91 -5.94
C ILE A 390 -1.12 -18.78 -7.34
N GLY A 391 -1.88 -17.72 -7.59
CA GLY A 391 -2.59 -17.54 -8.85
C GLY A 391 -1.66 -17.36 -10.06
N LEU A 392 -0.45 -16.82 -9.89
CA LEU A 392 0.48 -16.61 -11.00
C LEU A 392 1.27 -17.86 -11.39
N LEU A 393 1.37 -18.88 -10.53
CA LEU A 393 2.15 -20.10 -10.83
C LEU A 393 1.69 -20.79 -12.11
N GLY A 394 0.39 -21.05 -12.24
CA GLY A 394 -0.18 -21.72 -13.42
C GLY A 394 0.04 -20.95 -14.73
N PRO A 395 -0.39 -19.68 -14.85
CA PRO A 395 -0.23 -18.90 -16.07
C PRO A 395 1.23 -18.72 -16.46
N LEU A 396 2.13 -18.56 -15.49
CA LEU A 396 3.56 -18.43 -15.77
C LEU A 396 4.20 -19.76 -16.18
N ALA A 397 3.82 -20.88 -15.56
CA ALA A 397 4.26 -22.21 -15.98
C ALA A 397 3.83 -22.52 -17.43
N MET A 398 2.59 -22.14 -17.79
CA MET A 398 2.10 -22.26 -19.16
C MET A 398 2.89 -21.37 -20.12
N ALA A 399 3.18 -20.12 -19.73
CA ALA A 399 3.96 -19.19 -20.54
C ALA A 399 5.40 -19.69 -20.75
N ASP A 400 6.06 -20.17 -19.70
CA ASP A 400 7.40 -20.76 -19.79
C ASP A 400 7.41 -22.00 -20.69
N SER A 401 6.40 -22.88 -20.57
CA SER A 401 6.28 -24.08 -21.41
C SER A 401 6.05 -23.73 -22.89
N ALA A 402 5.20 -22.73 -23.17
CA ALA A 402 4.95 -22.26 -24.53
C ALA A 402 6.20 -21.61 -25.14
N LEU A 403 6.93 -20.83 -24.34
CA LEU A 403 8.20 -20.22 -24.77
C LEU A 403 9.27 -21.29 -25.04
N ALA A 404 9.35 -22.31 -24.18
CA ALA A 404 10.25 -23.44 -24.37
C ALA A 404 9.95 -24.17 -25.68
N ALA A 405 8.67 -24.53 -25.93
CA ALA A 405 8.27 -25.20 -27.16
C ALA A 405 8.57 -24.36 -28.41
N ALA A 406 8.26 -23.07 -28.40
CA ALA A 406 8.54 -22.17 -29.51
C ALA A 406 10.05 -22.03 -29.77
N SER A 407 10.86 -21.88 -28.72
CA SER A 407 12.31 -21.76 -28.86
C SER A 407 12.95 -23.06 -29.34
N THR A 408 12.50 -24.22 -28.86
CA THR A 408 12.97 -25.51 -29.38
C THR A 408 12.64 -25.67 -30.85
N ALA A 409 11.44 -25.25 -31.28
CA ALA A 409 11.05 -25.29 -32.69
C ALA A 409 11.87 -24.34 -33.58
N MET A 410 12.23 -23.16 -33.08
CA MET A 410 12.93 -22.13 -33.86
C MET A 410 14.47 -22.25 -33.83
N PHE A 411 15.03 -22.65 -32.68
CA PHE A 411 16.47 -22.58 -32.40
C PHE A 411 17.06 -23.92 -31.96
N GLY A 412 16.27 -24.98 -31.85
CA GLY A 412 16.73 -26.32 -31.41
C GLY A 412 17.08 -26.40 -29.93
N ALA A 413 16.86 -25.33 -29.15
CA ALA A 413 17.17 -25.27 -27.73
C ALA A 413 16.04 -24.57 -26.95
N ALA A 414 15.72 -25.10 -25.78
CA ALA A 414 14.78 -24.48 -24.85
C ALA A 414 15.52 -23.48 -23.93
N PRO A 415 15.01 -22.25 -23.72
CA PRO A 415 15.53 -21.36 -22.70
C PRO A 415 15.29 -21.95 -21.30
N ALA A 416 16.13 -21.55 -20.34
CA ALA A 416 15.83 -21.76 -18.93
C ALA A 416 14.49 -21.09 -18.56
N LEU A 417 13.77 -21.64 -17.58
CA LEU A 417 12.48 -21.11 -17.09
C LEU A 417 12.62 -19.62 -16.75
N ILE A 418 12.09 -18.74 -17.60
CA ILE A 418 12.30 -17.29 -17.46
C ILE A 418 11.34 -16.74 -16.40
N GLY A 419 10.06 -17.10 -16.48
CA GLY A 419 9.03 -16.71 -15.54
C GLY A 419 9.33 -17.23 -14.14
N LEU A 420 9.35 -18.55 -13.97
CA LEU A 420 9.52 -19.16 -12.64
C LEU A 420 10.98 -19.19 -12.15
N GLY A 421 11.96 -19.22 -13.05
CA GLY A 421 13.36 -19.43 -12.68
C GLY A 421 14.21 -18.17 -12.47
N THR A 422 13.88 -17.03 -13.10
CA THR A 422 14.75 -15.82 -13.07
C THR A 422 14.21 -14.65 -12.23
N GLY A 423 13.01 -14.81 -11.68
CA GLY A 423 12.30 -13.76 -10.91
C GLY A 423 11.25 -13.03 -11.73
N GLY A 424 10.95 -13.50 -12.94
CA GLY A 424 9.84 -13.01 -13.75
C GLY A 424 8.51 -13.09 -13.01
N ALA A 425 8.27 -14.16 -12.25
CA ALA A 425 7.07 -14.32 -11.43
C ALA A 425 6.89 -13.20 -10.41
N LEU A 426 7.97 -12.85 -9.70
CA LEU A 426 7.97 -11.75 -8.75
C LEU A 426 7.70 -10.40 -9.44
N VAL A 427 8.38 -10.13 -10.56
CA VAL A 427 8.17 -8.89 -11.33
C VAL A 427 6.75 -8.80 -11.87
N THR A 428 6.16 -9.91 -12.32
CA THR A 428 4.76 -9.96 -12.78
C THR A 428 3.79 -9.74 -11.62
N ALA A 429 4.03 -10.32 -10.44
CA ALA A 429 3.22 -10.09 -9.26
C ALA A 429 3.24 -8.62 -8.83
N TYR A 430 4.43 -8.01 -8.79
CA TYR A 430 4.60 -6.58 -8.53
C TYR A 430 3.88 -5.73 -9.58
N LEU A 431 4.03 -6.07 -10.86
CA LEU A 431 3.32 -5.40 -11.94
C LEU A 431 1.81 -5.43 -11.70
N VAL A 432 1.21 -6.61 -11.55
CA VAL A 432 -0.25 -6.75 -11.38
C VAL A 432 -0.73 -6.01 -10.12
N ARG A 433 0.00 -6.11 -9.00
CA ARG A 433 -0.36 -5.49 -7.73
C ARG A 433 -0.27 -3.95 -7.78
N PHE A 434 0.83 -3.41 -8.29
CA PHE A 434 1.14 -1.97 -8.21
C PHE A 434 0.77 -1.18 -9.46
N LEU A 435 0.24 -1.82 -10.51
CA LEU A 435 -0.21 -1.14 -11.73
C LEU A 435 -1.26 -0.05 -11.47
N ALA A 436 -2.16 -0.25 -10.51
CA ALA A 436 -3.16 0.75 -10.14
C ALA A 436 -2.54 2.07 -9.68
N VAL A 437 -1.40 2.02 -8.96
CA VAL A 437 -0.67 3.20 -8.48
C VAL A 437 -0.07 3.95 -9.67
N ALA A 438 0.54 3.23 -10.62
CA ALA A 438 1.06 3.81 -11.86
C ALA A 438 -0.04 4.45 -12.71
N ILE A 439 -1.17 3.77 -12.88
CA ILE A 439 -2.34 4.30 -13.63
C ILE A 439 -2.85 5.57 -12.95
N GLY A 440 -3.13 5.53 -11.64
CA GLY A 440 -3.72 6.66 -10.92
C GLY A 440 -2.83 7.91 -10.94
N THR A 441 -1.52 7.75 -10.79
CA THR A 441 -0.56 8.87 -10.90
C THR A 441 -0.46 9.43 -12.32
N CYS A 442 -0.50 8.56 -13.34
CA CYS A 442 -0.53 8.97 -14.73
C CYS A 442 -1.84 9.68 -15.09
N GLU A 443 -3.00 9.19 -14.63
CA GLU A 443 -4.30 9.86 -14.82
C GLU A 443 -4.32 11.26 -14.18
N ALA A 444 -3.80 11.38 -12.95
CA ALA A 444 -3.67 12.65 -12.27
C ALA A 444 -2.73 13.63 -13.02
N GLY A 445 -1.65 13.15 -13.62
CA GLY A 445 -0.78 13.96 -14.48
C GLY A 445 -1.46 14.38 -15.77
N LEU A 446 -2.05 13.42 -16.48
CA LEU A 446 -2.72 13.63 -17.76
C LEU A 446 -3.93 14.59 -17.65
N SER A 447 -4.67 14.55 -16.55
CA SER A 447 -5.82 15.44 -16.29
C SER A 447 -5.42 16.91 -16.10
N ARG A 448 -4.15 17.21 -15.77
CA ARG A 448 -3.64 18.58 -15.67
C ARG A 448 -3.25 19.18 -17.01
N VAL A 449 -3.11 18.37 -18.06
CA VAL A 449 -2.79 18.86 -19.41
C VAL A 449 -4.04 19.55 -20.00
N PRO A 450 -3.97 20.85 -20.36
CA PRO A 450 -5.09 21.56 -20.95
C PRO A 450 -5.60 20.89 -22.23
N ALA A 451 -6.91 20.83 -22.41
CA ALA A 451 -7.54 20.20 -23.59
C ALA A 451 -7.13 20.87 -24.91
N SER A 452 -6.77 22.16 -24.86
CA SER A 452 -6.32 22.95 -26.03
C SER A 452 -5.02 22.43 -26.66
N LEU A 453 -4.11 21.81 -25.89
CA LEU A 453 -2.83 21.34 -26.43
C LEU A 453 -3.01 20.11 -27.35
N PRO A 454 -3.75 19.06 -26.94
CA PRO A 454 -4.11 17.98 -27.86
C PRO A 454 -4.95 18.43 -29.07
N ASP A 455 -5.83 19.43 -28.91
CA ASP A 455 -6.60 19.99 -30.02
C ASP A 455 -5.69 20.68 -31.04
N ALA A 456 -4.75 21.51 -30.58
CA ALA A 456 -3.77 22.17 -31.44
C ALA A 456 -2.89 21.17 -32.19
N ALA A 457 -2.41 20.11 -31.51
CA ALA A 457 -1.63 19.06 -32.15
C ALA A 457 -2.42 18.36 -33.27
N ARG A 458 -3.72 18.09 -33.05
CA ARG A 458 -4.61 17.53 -34.08
C ARG A 458 -4.83 18.48 -35.25
N MET A 459 -5.00 19.77 -35.00
CA MET A 459 -5.10 20.79 -36.07
C MET A 459 -3.83 20.86 -36.92
N LEU A 460 -2.67 20.60 -36.33
CA LEU A 460 -1.37 20.51 -37.03
C LEU A 460 -1.13 19.12 -37.68
N GLY A 461 -2.16 18.29 -37.82
CA GLY A 461 -2.09 16.99 -38.51
C GLY A 461 -1.46 15.86 -37.69
N ARG A 462 -1.20 16.06 -36.38
CA ARG A 462 -0.66 14.99 -35.52
C ARG A 462 -1.76 14.04 -35.05
N GLY A 463 -1.52 12.74 -35.23
CA GLY A 463 -2.43 11.69 -34.73
C GLY A 463 -2.40 11.54 -33.20
N PRO A 464 -3.31 10.73 -32.61
CA PRO A 464 -3.40 10.52 -31.15
C PRO A 464 -2.10 10.00 -30.52
N VAL A 465 -1.42 9.05 -31.17
CA VAL A 465 -0.15 8.47 -30.69
C VAL A 465 0.98 9.50 -30.73
N ALA A 466 1.09 10.25 -31.84
CA ALA A 466 2.08 11.32 -31.96
C ALA A 466 1.84 12.44 -30.92
N THR A 467 0.58 12.79 -30.69
CA THR A 467 0.18 13.77 -29.65
C THR A 467 0.54 13.26 -28.25
N LEU A 468 0.31 11.99 -27.97
CA LEU A 468 0.67 11.38 -26.70
C LEU A 468 2.18 11.45 -26.45
N GLY A 469 2.99 11.02 -27.43
CA GLY A 469 4.45 10.96 -27.29
C GLY A 469 5.14 12.33 -27.32
N GLN A 470 4.70 13.26 -28.18
CA GLN A 470 5.41 14.53 -28.40
C GLN A 470 4.88 15.67 -27.52
N VAL A 471 3.64 15.60 -27.04
CA VAL A 471 3.02 16.69 -26.25
C VAL A 471 2.72 16.22 -24.84
N GLN A 472 1.95 15.14 -24.69
CA GLN A 472 1.45 14.76 -23.36
C GLN A 472 2.54 14.13 -22.50
N LEU A 473 3.38 13.26 -23.05
CA LEU A 473 4.45 12.59 -22.31
C LEU A 473 5.47 13.59 -21.71
N PRO A 474 6.04 14.56 -22.46
CA PRO A 474 6.93 15.56 -21.88
C PRO A 474 6.28 16.40 -20.78
N LEU A 475 5.01 16.77 -20.95
CA LEU A 475 4.27 17.56 -19.96
C LEU A 475 3.88 16.77 -18.71
N THR A 476 3.76 15.45 -18.83
CA THR A 476 3.39 14.55 -17.71
C THR A 476 4.57 13.85 -17.07
N TRP A 477 5.78 13.97 -17.63
CA TRP A 477 6.99 13.33 -17.11
C TRP A 477 7.19 13.47 -15.59
N PRO A 478 6.99 14.64 -14.95
CA PRO A 478 7.11 14.74 -13.49
C PRO A 478 6.12 13.87 -12.71
N ALA A 479 4.91 13.67 -13.26
CA ALA A 479 3.90 12.78 -12.68
C ALA A 479 4.29 11.31 -12.88
N LEU A 480 4.85 10.95 -14.05
CA LEU A 480 5.36 9.59 -14.31
C LEU A 480 6.51 9.24 -13.35
N VAL A 481 7.48 10.14 -13.17
CA VAL A 481 8.59 9.93 -12.22
C VAL A 481 8.08 9.78 -10.79
N SER A 482 7.10 10.60 -10.40
CA SER A 482 6.48 10.49 -9.07
C SER A 482 5.76 9.16 -8.89
N GLY A 483 5.02 8.70 -9.90
CA GLY A 483 4.36 7.39 -9.90
C GLY A 483 5.34 6.22 -9.88
N ALA A 484 6.40 6.29 -10.68
CA ALA A 484 7.47 5.30 -10.69
C ALA A 484 8.16 5.18 -9.32
N LEU A 485 8.48 6.30 -8.68
CA LEU A 485 9.07 6.29 -7.34
C LEU A 485 8.14 5.66 -6.28
N LEU A 486 6.83 5.89 -6.38
CA LEU A 486 5.86 5.25 -5.48
C LEU A 486 5.84 3.73 -5.68
N VAL A 487 5.72 3.27 -6.93
CA VAL A 487 5.73 1.84 -7.26
C VAL A 487 7.05 1.19 -6.80
N PHE A 488 8.19 1.84 -7.04
CA PHE A 488 9.49 1.33 -6.61
C PHE A 488 9.54 1.10 -5.10
N VAL A 489 9.08 2.09 -4.32
CA VAL A 489 9.10 2.01 -2.86
C VAL A 489 8.14 0.95 -2.33
N ASP A 490 6.97 0.80 -2.95
CA ASP A 490 6.02 -0.25 -2.59
C ASP A 490 6.60 -1.65 -2.90
N CYS A 491 7.27 -1.83 -4.04
CA CYS A 491 7.97 -3.05 -4.40
C CYS A 491 9.14 -3.40 -3.45
N VAL A 492 9.89 -2.40 -2.96
CA VAL A 492 11.00 -2.63 -2.00
C VAL A 492 10.48 -3.15 -0.66
N LYS A 493 9.28 -2.72 -0.27
CA LYS A 493 8.65 -3.08 1.00
C LYS A 493 7.80 -4.35 0.93
N GLU A 494 7.47 -4.80 -0.28
CA GLU A 494 6.60 -5.95 -0.49
C GLU A 494 7.28 -7.23 0.03
N LEU A 495 6.61 -7.88 0.97
CA LEU A 495 7.07 -9.13 1.57
C LEU A 495 6.25 -10.35 1.11
N PRO A 496 4.89 -10.34 1.14
CA PRO A 496 4.10 -11.55 0.86
C PRO A 496 4.36 -12.21 -0.50
N ALA A 497 4.30 -11.45 -1.59
CA ALA A 497 4.56 -11.99 -2.93
C ALA A 497 6.04 -12.35 -3.09
N THR A 498 6.94 -11.53 -2.56
CA THR A 498 8.39 -11.75 -2.59
C THR A 498 8.80 -13.03 -1.87
N LEU A 499 8.21 -13.30 -0.72
CA LEU A 499 8.51 -14.48 0.07
C LEU A 499 8.18 -15.76 -0.69
N LEU A 500 7.12 -15.73 -1.50
CA LEU A 500 6.55 -16.90 -2.17
C LEU A 500 6.99 -17.07 -3.64
N LEU A 501 7.37 -15.98 -4.32
CA LEU A 501 7.71 -15.98 -5.74
C LEU A 501 9.17 -15.67 -6.04
N ARG A 502 10.00 -15.36 -5.04
CA ARG A 502 11.44 -15.15 -5.27
C ARG A 502 12.10 -16.43 -5.82
N PRO A 503 13.07 -16.30 -6.73
CA PRO A 503 13.84 -17.44 -7.20
C PRO A 503 14.59 -18.14 -6.06
N LEU A 504 14.91 -19.41 -6.27
CA LEU A 504 15.73 -20.18 -5.35
C LEU A 504 17.10 -19.51 -5.14
N ASN A 505 17.57 -19.49 -3.89
CA ASN A 505 18.84 -18.88 -3.48
C ASN A 505 18.99 -17.37 -3.75
N VAL A 506 17.86 -16.67 -3.96
CA VAL A 506 17.85 -15.21 -4.09
C VAL A 506 17.09 -14.62 -2.91
N GLU A 507 17.77 -13.75 -2.17
CA GLU A 507 17.17 -12.97 -1.09
C GLU A 507 17.07 -11.49 -1.49
N THR A 508 15.98 -10.87 -1.07
CA THR A 508 15.79 -9.43 -1.07
C THR A 508 16.00 -8.90 0.33
N LEU A 509 16.12 -7.58 0.51
CA LEU A 509 16.20 -6.97 1.85
C LEU A 509 15.01 -7.38 2.73
N ALA A 510 13.80 -7.46 2.14
CA ALA A 510 12.58 -7.82 2.87
C ALA A 510 12.58 -9.28 3.32
N THR A 511 12.99 -10.20 2.43
CA THR A 511 12.96 -11.64 2.72
C THR A 511 14.13 -12.09 3.58
N HIS A 512 15.30 -11.46 3.46
CA HIS A 512 16.42 -11.64 4.38
C HIS A 512 16.03 -11.21 5.81
N LEU A 513 15.49 -10.00 5.97
CA LEU A 513 15.01 -9.52 7.27
C LEU A 513 13.96 -10.45 7.87
N TYR A 514 13.00 -10.91 7.06
CA TYR A 514 12.01 -11.89 7.53
C TYR A 514 12.68 -13.21 7.96
N GLY A 515 13.64 -13.71 7.18
CA GLY A 515 14.39 -14.93 7.50
C GLY A 515 15.14 -14.85 8.82
N GLU A 516 15.86 -13.76 9.06
CA GLU A 516 16.56 -13.51 10.34
C GLU A 516 15.58 -13.37 11.50
N ALA A 517 14.44 -12.71 11.28
CA ALA A 517 13.40 -12.58 12.29
C ALA A 517 12.76 -13.93 12.65
N VAL A 518 12.55 -14.83 11.69
CA VAL A 518 12.06 -16.20 11.95
C VAL A 518 13.10 -17.04 12.71
N ARG A 519 14.40 -16.80 12.48
CA ARG A 519 15.50 -17.46 13.22
C ARG A 519 15.72 -16.91 14.62
N GLY A 520 15.09 -15.78 14.97
CA GLY A 520 15.32 -15.07 16.23
C GLY A 520 16.60 -14.25 16.27
N THR A 521 17.33 -14.16 15.15
CA THR A 521 18.57 -13.38 14.99
C THR A 521 18.23 -11.95 14.56
N TYR A 522 17.41 -11.27 15.37
CA TYR A 522 16.82 -10.00 14.98
C TYR A 522 17.86 -8.94 14.59
N GLU A 523 18.94 -8.86 15.35
CA GLU A 523 20.01 -7.90 15.16
C GLU A 523 20.69 -8.01 13.79
N ASP A 524 20.76 -9.21 13.20
CA ASP A 524 21.36 -9.45 11.88
C ASP A 524 20.53 -8.85 10.75
N GLY A 525 19.20 -8.78 10.92
CA GLY A 525 18.29 -8.15 9.96
C GLY A 525 18.20 -6.62 10.06
N ALA A 526 18.73 -6.00 11.14
CA ALA A 526 18.51 -4.59 11.44
C ALA A 526 19.03 -3.63 10.35
N VAL A 527 20.14 -3.98 9.68
CA VAL A 527 20.70 -3.18 8.58
C VAL A 527 19.76 -3.19 7.37
N ALA A 528 19.25 -4.36 6.98
CA ALA A 528 18.29 -4.48 5.89
C ALA A 528 16.98 -3.73 6.21
N ALA A 529 16.49 -3.85 7.46
CA ALA A 529 15.33 -3.12 7.95
C ALA A 529 15.50 -1.60 7.82
N LEU A 530 16.63 -1.07 8.29
CA LEU A 530 16.92 0.36 8.23
C LEU A 530 17.01 0.86 6.78
N LEU A 531 17.61 0.11 5.86
CA LEU A 531 17.66 0.47 4.45
C LEU A 531 16.26 0.54 3.83
N ILE A 532 15.38 -0.42 4.14
CA ILE A 532 13.97 -0.39 3.69
C ILE A 532 13.27 0.86 4.23
N VAL A 533 13.49 1.23 5.49
CA VAL A 533 12.93 2.46 6.09
C VAL A 533 13.44 3.72 5.38
N ILE A 534 14.75 3.80 5.10
CA ILE A 534 15.36 4.93 4.40
C ILE A 534 14.75 5.09 2.99
N VAL A 535 14.64 4.00 2.23
CA VAL A 535 13.97 4.02 0.92
C VAL A 535 12.50 4.40 1.07
N GLY A 536 11.84 3.90 2.10
CA GLY A 536 10.45 4.21 2.44
C GLY A 536 10.16 5.68 2.75
N LEU A 537 11.17 6.47 3.14
CA LEU A 537 11.03 7.90 3.41
C LEU A 537 11.00 8.76 2.12
N ILE A 538 11.42 8.21 0.98
CA ILE A 538 11.50 8.95 -0.29
C ILE A 538 10.13 9.53 -0.70
N PRO A 539 9.02 8.76 -0.73
CA PRO A 539 7.71 9.29 -1.08
C PRO A 539 7.23 10.36 -0.11
N VAL A 540 7.51 10.19 1.18
CA VAL A 540 7.14 11.18 2.21
C VAL A 540 7.87 12.49 1.95
N ALA A 541 9.18 12.44 1.66
CA ALA A 541 9.96 13.63 1.30
C ALA A 541 9.43 14.34 0.05
N ILE A 542 8.97 13.59 -0.97
CA ILE A 542 8.37 14.14 -2.19
C ILE A 542 7.04 14.84 -1.87
N LEU A 543 6.15 14.18 -1.12
CA LEU A 543 4.87 14.75 -0.71
C LEU A 543 5.05 16.06 0.05
N LEU A 544 6.06 16.14 0.93
CA LEU A 544 6.39 17.34 1.68
C LEU A 544 6.87 18.49 0.79
N ARG A 545 7.69 18.20 -0.24
CA ARG A 545 8.14 19.20 -1.23
C ARG A 545 7.01 19.70 -2.12
N LEU A 546 6.07 18.84 -2.49
CA LEU A 546 4.90 19.24 -3.28
C LEU A 546 3.92 20.11 -2.48
N GLY A 547 3.73 19.79 -1.20
CA GLY A 547 2.88 20.56 -0.29
C GLY A 547 3.40 21.98 -0.01
N SER A 548 4.73 22.17 0.06
CA SER A 548 5.34 23.48 0.33
C SER A 548 5.26 24.44 -0.87
N ARG A 549 5.42 23.94 -2.10
CA ARG A 549 5.30 24.75 -3.33
C ARG A 549 3.89 25.29 -3.56
N GLY A 550 2.85 24.51 -3.22
CA GLY A 550 1.46 24.97 -3.29
C GLY A 550 1.13 26.10 -2.31
N GLN A 551 1.80 26.15 -1.15
CA GLN A 551 1.63 27.23 -0.18
C GLN A 551 2.41 28.50 -0.54
N GLN A 552 3.52 28.38 -1.27
CA GLN A 552 4.28 29.54 -1.78
C GLN A 552 3.60 30.22 -2.97
N ALA A 553 2.88 29.48 -3.83
CA ALA A 553 2.13 30.07 -4.94
C ALA A 553 0.83 30.80 -4.51
N LEU A 554 0.41 30.62 -3.26
CA LEU A 554 -0.76 31.27 -2.64
C LEU A 554 -0.40 32.46 -1.74
N ARG A 555 0.90 32.73 -1.56
CA ARG A 555 1.44 33.93 -0.91
C ARG A 555 2.00 34.85 -1.97
#